data_AF-A0A2N9LUA0-F1
#
_entry.id   AF-A0A2N9LUA0-F1
#
_cell.length_a   1.000
_cell.length_b   1.000
_cell.length_c   1.000
_cell.angle_alpha   90.00
_cell.angle_beta   90.00
_cell.angle_gamma   90.00
#
_symmetry.space_group_name_H-M   'P 1'
#
loop_
_entity.id
_entity.type
_entity.pdbx_description
1 polymer ?
#
loop_
_entity_poly.entity_id
_entity_poly.type
_entity_poly.pdbx_seq_one_letter_code
_entity_poly.pdbx_strand_id
1 'polypeptide(L)'
;MMAADKAGVDGPFAAAESLGCGFVHGATPYFYIENLDREVLEHMGLSPEGAEQKPDVYARVPIFRESVFRGAVVRDGVPVADILQVWLDVGSHPSRGGAQAEEIRRSTLAPIFEEKR
;
A
#
# COMPACT_ATOMS: atom_id res chain seq x y z
N MET A 1 10.10 -26.03 3.58
CA MET A 1 10.41 -24.59 3.76
C MET A 1 9.57 -23.86 2.72
N MET A 2 8.36 -23.41 3.09
CA MET A 2 7.43 -22.75 2.17
C MET A 2 7.95 -21.35 1.85
N ALA A 3 7.95 -20.98 0.56
CA ALA A 3 8.43 -19.71 0.07
C ALA A 3 7.61 -18.56 0.69
N ALA A 4 8.30 -17.67 1.41
CA ALA A 4 7.78 -16.37 1.83
C ALA A 4 7.81 -15.33 0.68
N ASP A 5 8.02 -15.77 -0.56
CA ASP A 5 8.55 -14.95 -1.67
C ASP A 5 7.47 -14.51 -2.68
N LYS A 6 6.20 -14.75 -2.41
CA LYS A 6 5.09 -14.43 -3.34
C LYS A 6 3.86 -13.83 -2.65
N ALA A 7 4.05 -13.08 -1.57
CA ALA A 7 2.97 -12.32 -0.95
C ALA A 7 3.13 -10.85 -1.36
N GLY A 8 2.11 -10.28 -2.00
CA GLY A 8 2.14 -8.84 -2.26
C GLY A 8 1.87 -8.03 -0.99
N VAL A 9 2.05 -6.72 -1.12
CA VAL A 9 1.99 -5.75 -0.02
C VAL A 9 0.80 -4.83 -0.25
N ASP A 10 0.03 -4.53 0.80
CA ASP A 10 -1.07 -3.58 0.69
C ASP A 10 -0.57 -2.21 0.18
N GLY A 11 -1.30 -1.67 -0.79
CA GLY A 11 -1.03 -0.39 -1.42
C GLY A 11 -1.57 0.81 -0.63
N PRO A 12 -1.36 2.04 -1.10
CA PRO A 12 -1.38 3.27 -0.30
C PRO A 12 -2.58 3.46 0.64
N PHE A 13 -3.82 3.35 0.15
CA PHE A 13 -5.00 3.57 0.98
C PHE A 13 -5.35 2.36 1.87
N ALA A 14 -5.22 1.14 1.33
CA ALA A 14 -5.43 -0.08 2.09
C ALA A 14 -4.41 -0.20 3.23
N ALA A 15 -3.15 0.14 2.95
CA ALA A 15 -2.09 0.17 3.94
C ALA A 15 -2.35 1.23 5.03
N ALA A 16 -2.80 2.43 4.66
CA ALA A 16 -3.18 3.44 5.64
C ALA A 16 -4.29 2.94 6.58
N GLU A 17 -5.29 2.24 6.05
CA GLU A 17 -6.36 1.62 6.83
C GLU A 17 -5.83 0.51 7.75
N SER A 18 -5.05 -0.44 7.22
CA SER A 18 -4.40 -1.53 7.98
C SER A 18 -3.45 -1.04 9.07
N LEU A 19 -2.87 0.17 8.92
CA LEU A 19 -2.04 0.82 9.94
C LEU A 19 -2.84 1.61 10.99
N GLY A 20 -4.16 1.72 10.85
CA GLY A 20 -5.01 2.52 11.73
C GLY A 20 -4.93 4.03 11.49
N CYS A 21 -4.40 4.44 10.34
CA CYS A 21 -4.22 5.84 9.94
C CYS A 21 -5.17 6.25 8.80
N GLY A 22 -6.11 5.39 8.40
CA GLY A 22 -7.04 5.63 7.30
C GLY A 22 -7.99 6.79 7.58
N PHE A 23 -8.00 7.78 6.69
CA PHE A 23 -8.91 8.93 6.71
C PHE A 23 -9.83 8.96 5.48
N VAL A 24 -9.34 8.42 4.35
CA VAL A 24 -10.08 8.28 3.10
C VAL A 24 -10.57 6.84 2.96
N HIS A 25 -11.86 6.66 2.73
CA HIS A 25 -12.49 5.35 2.56
C HIS A 25 -13.14 5.20 1.17
N GLY A 26 -13.37 3.95 0.76
CA GLY A 26 -14.12 3.61 -0.46
C GLY A 26 -13.34 3.71 -1.77
N ALA A 27 -12.03 3.98 -1.71
CA ALA A 27 -11.17 3.85 -2.88
C ALA A 27 -10.95 2.37 -3.21
N THR A 28 -10.91 2.02 -4.51
CA THR A 28 -10.51 0.67 -4.92
C THR A 28 -9.08 0.41 -4.42
N PRO A 29 -8.84 -0.70 -3.70
CA PRO A 29 -7.54 -0.98 -3.11
C PRO A 29 -6.48 -1.19 -4.20
N TYR A 30 -5.24 -0.87 -3.82
CA TYR A 30 -4.06 -1.19 -4.61
C TYR A 30 -3.30 -2.29 -3.90
N PHE A 31 -2.68 -3.16 -4.68
CA PHE A 31 -1.84 -4.24 -4.21
C PHE A 31 -0.49 -4.16 -4.92
N TYR A 32 0.59 -4.12 -4.13
CA TYR A 32 1.94 -4.09 -4.65
C TYR A 32 2.46 -5.50 -4.86
N ILE A 33 3.00 -5.74 -6.06
CA ILE A 33 3.67 -6.99 -6.41
C ILE A 33 5.06 -6.72 -6.92
N GLU A 34 5.98 -7.65 -6.68
CA GLU A 34 7.38 -7.46 -7.08
C GLU A 34 7.55 -7.44 -8.58
N ASN A 35 6.82 -8.31 -9.29
CA ASN A 35 6.83 -8.45 -10.73
C ASN A 35 5.40 -8.70 -11.22
N LEU A 36 5.01 -8.07 -12.33
CA LEU A 36 3.70 -8.26 -12.96
C LEU A 36 3.73 -9.55 -13.81
N ASP A 37 3.58 -10.69 -13.15
CA ASP A 37 3.61 -12.01 -13.77
C ASP A 37 2.24 -12.69 -13.63
N ARG A 38 1.74 -13.28 -14.73
CA ARG A 38 0.41 -13.91 -14.77
C ARG A 38 0.30 -15.10 -13.81
N GLU A 39 1.32 -15.94 -13.72
CA GLU A 39 1.35 -17.09 -12.82
C GLU A 39 1.31 -16.62 -11.36
N VAL A 40 2.02 -15.54 -11.03
CA VAL A 40 1.98 -14.92 -9.71
C VAL A 40 0.58 -14.39 -9.37
N LEU A 41 -0.05 -13.69 -10.32
CA LEU A 41 -1.42 -13.18 -10.14
C LEU A 41 -2.44 -14.32 -9.96
N GLU A 42 -2.37 -15.37 -10.78
CA GLU A 42 -3.25 -16.54 -10.69
C GLU A 42 -3.07 -17.29 -9.36
N HIS A 43 -1.83 -17.43 -8.88
CA HIS A 43 -1.55 -18.01 -7.56
C HIS A 43 -2.10 -17.18 -6.40
N MET A 44 -2.24 -15.86 -6.58
CA MET A 44 -2.90 -14.98 -5.63
C MET A 44 -4.44 -14.99 -5.77
N GLY A 45 -4.99 -15.78 -6.70
CA GLY A 45 -6.42 -15.81 -7.00
C GLY A 45 -6.91 -14.58 -7.77
N LEU A 46 -6.00 -13.83 -8.38
CA LEU A 46 -6.31 -12.65 -9.18
C LEU A 46 -6.47 -13.02 -10.65
N SER A 47 -7.40 -12.34 -11.31
CA SER A 47 -7.67 -12.49 -12.74
C SER A 47 -7.94 -11.12 -13.38
N PRO A 48 -7.56 -10.92 -14.66
CA PRO A 48 -7.94 -9.73 -15.41
C PRO A 48 -9.38 -9.75 -15.94
N GLU A 49 -10.09 -10.88 -15.89
CA GLU A 49 -11.45 -10.98 -16.44
C GLU A 49 -12.41 -10.02 -15.72
N GLY A 50 -13.09 -9.14 -16.47
CA GLY A 50 -14.03 -8.15 -15.92
C GLY A 50 -13.36 -6.86 -15.42
N ALA A 51 -12.02 -6.81 -15.36
CA ALA A 51 -11.28 -5.64 -14.90
C ALA A 51 -11.47 -4.41 -15.79
N GLU A 52 -11.88 -4.59 -17.05
CA GLU A 52 -12.19 -3.52 -18.00
C GLU A 52 -13.42 -2.68 -17.61
N GLN A 53 -14.30 -3.20 -16.75
CA GLN A 53 -15.49 -2.50 -16.27
C GLN A 53 -15.22 -1.80 -14.94
N LYS A 54 -14.86 -2.59 -13.92
CA LYS A 54 -14.48 -2.11 -12.60
C LYS A 54 -13.69 -3.20 -11.87
N PRO A 55 -12.39 -3.03 -11.63
CA PRO A 55 -11.61 -4.02 -10.90
C PRO A 55 -11.92 -3.97 -9.40
N ASP A 56 -11.85 -5.14 -8.74
CA ASP A 56 -11.90 -5.25 -7.29
C ASP A 56 -10.62 -4.73 -6.62
N VAL A 57 -9.48 -4.86 -7.31
CA VAL A 57 -8.15 -4.41 -6.85
C VAL A 57 -7.27 -4.03 -8.03
N TYR A 58 -6.38 -3.06 -7.84
CA TYR A 58 -5.32 -2.73 -8.79
C TYR A 58 -3.98 -3.35 -8.37
N ALA A 59 -3.45 -4.29 -9.14
CA ALA A 59 -2.09 -4.80 -8.93
C ALA A 59 -1.06 -3.91 -9.67
N ARG A 60 0.00 -3.49 -8.98
CA ARG A 60 1.09 -2.73 -9.61
C ARG A 60 2.47 -3.03 -9.03
N VAL A 61 3.50 -2.82 -9.84
CA VAL A 61 4.88 -2.78 -9.35
C VAL A 61 5.15 -1.37 -8.80
N PRO A 62 5.56 -1.22 -7.52
CA PRO A 62 5.85 0.10 -6.95
C PRO A 62 7.11 0.72 -7.56
N ILE A 63 7.18 2.06 -7.61
CA ILE A 63 8.37 2.78 -8.09
C ILE A 63 9.55 2.54 -7.13
N PHE A 64 9.30 2.56 -5.82
CA PHE A 64 10.30 2.35 -4.77
C PHE A 64 10.23 0.92 -4.22
N ARG A 65 10.52 -0.07 -5.06
CA ARG A 65 10.39 -1.52 -4.72
C ARG A 65 11.06 -1.89 -3.39
N GLU A 66 12.33 -1.56 -3.23
CA GLU A 66 13.07 -1.94 -2.02
C GLU A 66 12.48 -1.31 -0.75
N SER A 67 11.97 -0.08 -0.84
CA SER A 67 11.29 0.59 0.26
C SER A 67 10.01 -0.16 0.65
N VAL A 68 9.18 -0.51 -0.33
CA VAL A 68 7.93 -1.25 -0.11
C VAL A 68 8.17 -2.66 0.42
N PHE A 69 9.05 -3.44 -0.20
CA PHE A 69 9.18 -4.87 0.12
C PHE A 69 10.11 -5.13 1.29
N ARG A 70 11.27 -4.46 1.38
CA ARG A 70 12.19 -4.63 2.52
C ARG A 70 11.75 -3.85 3.75
N GLY A 71 11.02 -2.74 3.56
CA GLY A 71 10.45 -1.93 4.63
C GLY A 71 9.08 -2.41 5.10
N ALA A 72 8.50 -3.43 4.46
CA ALA A 72 7.17 -3.92 4.80
C ALA A 72 7.05 -4.28 6.29
N VAL A 73 5.92 -3.90 6.89
CA VAL A 73 5.54 -4.26 8.25
C VAL A 73 4.36 -5.23 8.21
N VAL A 74 4.29 -6.17 9.15
CA VAL A 74 3.17 -7.13 9.21
C VAL A 74 2.07 -6.59 10.11
N ARG A 75 0.84 -6.51 9.60
CA ARG A 75 -0.39 -6.17 10.35
C ARG A 75 -1.41 -7.26 10.13
N ASP A 76 -1.88 -7.86 11.23
CA ASP A 76 -2.86 -8.97 11.19
C ASP A 76 -2.48 -10.12 10.24
N GLY A 77 -1.17 -10.40 10.12
CA GLY A 77 -0.63 -11.43 9.24
C GLY A 77 -0.47 -11.02 7.77
N VAL A 78 -0.84 -9.79 7.41
CA VAL A 78 -0.72 -9.23 6.06
C VAL A 78 0.51 -8.31 5.98
N PRO A 79 1.38 -8.45 4.96
CA PRO A 79 2.42 -7.48 4.67
C PRO A 79 1.83 -6.14 4.20
N VAL A 80 2.25 -5.05 4.83
CA VAL A 80 1.77 -3.70 4.58
C VAL A 80 2.96 -2.76 4.38
N ALA A 81 2.85 -1.81 3.45
CA ALA A 81 3.87 -0.77 3.28
C ALA A 81 4.01 0.04 4.58
N ASP A 82 5.24 0.41 4.95
CA ASP A 82 5.44 1.19 6.17
C ASP A 82 4.84 2.59 6.07
N ILE A 83 4.64 3.25 7.22
CA ILE A 83 3.94 4.53 7.29
C ILE A 83 4.61 5.65 6.49
N LEU A 84 5.95 5.64 6.35
CA LEU A 84 6.66 6.64 5.55
C LEU A 84 6.41 6.39 4.07
N GLN A 85 6.50 5.15 3.63
CA GLN A 85 6.20 4.78 2.25
C GLN A 85 4.72 5.07 1.90
N VAL A 86 3.79 4.76 2.81
CA VAL A 86 2.36 5.08 2.66
C VAL A 86 2.15 6.58 2.52
N TRP A 87 2.78 7.40 3.37
CA TRP A 87 2.70 8.85 3.32
C TRP A 87 3.18 9.43 1.98
N LEU A 88 4.30 8.92 1.45
CA LEU A 88 4.82 9.31 0.13
C LEU A 88 3.88 8.89 -1.01
N ASP A 89 3.36 7.67 -0.96
CA ASP A 89 2.51 7.11 -2.01
C ASP A 89 1.14 7.79 -2.09
N VAL A 90 0.49 8.05 -0.95
CA VAL A 90 -0.80 8.77 -0.92
C VAL A 90 -0.61 10.25 -1.27
N GLY A 91 0.50 10.88 -0.85
CA GLY A 91 0.79 12.28 -1.17
C GLY A 91 0.97 12.54 -2.67
N SER A 92 1.40 11.52 -3.42
CA SER A 92 1.59 11.58 -4.88
C SER A 92 0.33 11.16 -5.66
N HIS A 93 -0.75 10.78 -4.98
CA HIS A 93 -1.95 10.23 -5.61
C HIS A 93 -2.96 11.34 -6.00
N PRO A 94 -3.45 11.39 -7.25
CA PRO A 94 -4.22 12.52 -7.80
C PRO A 94 -5.61 12.76 -7.18
N SER A 95 -6.11 11.84 -6.34
CA SER A 95 -7.41 11.95 -5.67
C SER A 95 -7.28 12.60 -4.28
N ARG A 96 -8.06 12.18 -3.29
CA ARG A 96 -8.02 12.64 -1.88
C ARG A 96 -6.70 12.30 -1.16
N GLY A 97 -5.66 11.88 -1.87
CA GLY A 97 -4.35 11.50 -1.36
C GLY A 97 -3.67 12.59 -0.53
N GLY A 98 -3.78 13.86 -0.94
CA GLY A 98 -3.24 14.99 -0.18
C GLY A 98 -3.83 15.13 1.23
N ALA A 99 -5.14 14.87 1.39
CA ALA A 99 -5.79 14.91 2.71
C ALA A 99 -5.33 13.75 3.60
N GLN A 100 -5.22 12.55 3.03
CA GLN A 100 -4.67 11.37 3.72
C GLN A 100 -3.22 11.60 4.15
N ALA A 101 -2.39 12.18 3.28
CA ALA A 101 -0.99 12.48 3.57
C ALA A 101 -0.86 13.51 4.70
N GLU A 102 -1.69 14.55 4.69
CA GLU A 102 -1.67 15.58 5.72
C GLU A 102 -2.14 15.03 7.08
N GLU A 103 -3.14 14.16 7.09
CA GLU A 103 -3.59 13.49 8.32
C GLU A 103 -2.48 12.62 8.91
N ILE A 104 -1.83 11.80 8.08
CA ILE A 104 -0.68 10.98 8.51
C ILE A 104 0.45 11.87 9.07
N ARG A 105 0.73 12.99 8.40
CA ARG A 105 1.77 13.93 8.83
C ARG A 105 1.47 14.56 10.19
N ARG A 106 0.22 15.00 10.40
CA ARG A 106 -0.20 15.68 11.64
C ARG A 106 -0.38 14.75 12.83
N SER A 107 -0.68 13.47 12.57
CA SER A 107 -0.89 12.48 13.62
C SER A 107 0.38 11.65 13.82
N THR A 108 0.61 10.68 12.94
CA THR A 108 1.57 9.60 13.13
C THR A 108 3.02 10.08 12.97
N LEU A 109 3.27 10.99 12.03
CA LEU A 109 4.62 11.50 11.77
C LEU A 109 4.94 12.79 12.52
N ALA A 110 4.01 13.38 13.28
CA ALA A 110 4.25 14.63 13.98
C ALA A 110 5.53 14.61 14.84
N PRO A 111 5.83 13.54 15.60
CA PRO A 111 7.06 13.48 16.42
C PRO A 111 8.37 13.54 15.62
N ILE A 112 8.35 13.25 14.31
CA ILE A 112 9.53 13.32 13.43
C ILE A 112 9.80 14.77 12.97
N PHE A 113 8.75 15.57 12.84
CA PHE A 113 8.84 16.96 12.35
C PHE A 113 8.92 17.99 13.47
N GLU A 114 8.62 17.61 14.71
CA GLU A 114 8.83 18.46 15.87
C GLU A 114 10.33 18.46 16.24
N GLU A 115 11.02 19.57 15.99
CA GLU A 115 12.37 19.78 16.54
C GLU A 115 12.30 19.63 18.07
N LYS A 116 13.13 18.75 18.63
CA LYS A 116 13.40 18.75 20.08
C LYS A 116 14.05 20.07 20.43
N ARG A 117 13.23 21.03 20.85
CA ARG A 117 13.67 22.32 21.37
C ARG A 117 14.26 22.20 22.76
#